data_AF-A0A7I0JB04-F1
#
_entry.id   AF-A0A7I0JB04-F1
#
_cell.length_a   1.000
_cell.length_b   1.000
_cell.length_c   1.000
_cell.angle_alpha   90.00
_cell.angle_beta   90.00
_cell.angle_gamma   90.00
#
_symmetry.space_group_name_H-M   'P 1'
#
loop_
_entity.id
_entity.type
_entity.pdbx_description
1 polymer ?
#
loop_
_entity_poly.entity_id
_entity_poly.type
_entity_poly.pdbx_seq_one_letter_code
_entity_poly.pdbx_strand_id
1 'polypeptide(L)'
;GLPNTEVLMKGNEFVVSSWDIISGDVKPGTNVLVFDDAGDHAGLQAAECLANAGAKVEIMTPDRSFAPEVMAMNLVPYMRSLQKLDVTFTVTFRLESVEKNGNQLVAQVGSDYG
;
A
#
# COMPACT_ATOMS: atom_id res chain seq x y z
N GLY A 1 -5.74 -14.22 7.63
CA GLY A 1 -7.08 -13.74 7.25
C GLY A 1 -7.19 -13.80 5.74
N LEU A 2 -8.41 -13.88 5.20
CA LEU A 2 -8.62 -13.72 3.75
C LEU A 2 -8.32 -12.26 3.37
N PRO A 3 -7.72 -12.00 2.19
CA PRO A 3 -7.50 -10.63 1.72
C PRO A 3 -8.84 -9.93 1.52
N ASN A 4 -8.98 -8.74 2.10
CA ASN A 4 -10.15 -7.90 1.90
C ASN A 4 -9.90 -6.99 0.68
N THR A 5 -10.67 -7.17 -0.39
CA THR A 5 -10.58 -6.35 -1.61
C THR A 5 -11.83 -5.50 -1.85
N GLU A 6 -12.84 -5.55 -0.97
CA GLU A 6 -14.02 -4.66 -1.02
C GLU A 6 -13.83 -3.43 -0.13
N VAL A 7 -12.69 -2.76 -0.30
CA VAL A 7 -12.28 -1.64 0.56
C VAL A 7 -12.68 -0.30 -0.06
N LEU A 8 -12.86 -0.25 -1.39
CA LEU A 8 -13.13 0.98 -2.13
C LEU A 8 -14.62 1.13 -2.45
N MET A 9 -15.08 2.38 -2.54
CA MET A 9 -16.42 2.70 -3.04
C MET A 9 -16.59 2.34 -4.52
N LYS A 10 -15.50 2.39 -5.31
CA LYS A 10 -15.46 2.07 -6.74
C LYS A 10 -14.04 1.68 -7.17
N GLY A 11 -13.92 0.79 -8.15
CA GLY A 11 -12.64 0.43 -8.77
C GLY A 11 -11.93 -0.75 -8.11
N ASN A 12 -12.63 -1.57 -7.33
CA ASN A 12 -12.06 -2.77 -6.70
C ASN A 12 -11.53 -3.78 -7.74
N GLU A 13 -12.00 -3.72 -8.99
CA GLU A 13 -11.49 -4.52 -10.11
C GLU A 13 -10.10 -4.11 -10.61
N PHE A 14 -9.62 -2.93 -10.21
CA PHE A 14 -8.30 -2.39 -10.61
C PHE A 14 -7.22 -2.58 -9.55
N VAL A 15 -7.57 -3.10 -8.38
CA VAL A 15 -6.63 -3.34 -7.28
C VAL A 15 -6.35 -4.83 -7.14
N VAL A 16 -5.20 -5.13 -6.55
CA VAL A 16 -4.75 -6.48 -6.24
C VAL A 16 -4.38 -6.54 -4.76
N SER A 17 -4.34 -7.74 -4.18
CA SER A 17 -3.98 -7.88 -2.78
C SER A 17 -2.47 -7.78 -2.56
N SER A 18 -2.05 -7.41 -1.35
CA SER A 18 -0.65 -7.47 -0.93
C SER A 18 -0.07 -8.89 -1.08
N TRP A 19 -0.90 -9.93 -0.90
CA TRP A 19 -0.48 -11.31 -1.07
C TRP A 19 -0.15 -11.64 -2.53
N ASP A 20 -0.90 -11.14 -3.50
CA ASP A 20 -0.63 -11.37 -4.94
C ASP A 20 0.73 -10.78 -5.36
N ILE A 21 1.13 -9.68 -4.72
CA ILE A 21 2.47 -9.08 -4.89
C ILE A 21 3.54 -9.94 -4.20
N ILE A 22 3.31 -10.35 -2.95
CA ILE A 22 4.27 -11.13 -2.16
C ILE A 22 4.51 -12.52 -2.76
N SER A 23 3.46 -13.17 -3.29
CA SER A 23 3.54 -14.46 -3.96
C SER A 23 4.19 -14.36 -5.35
N GLY A 24 4.17 -13.17 -5.96
CA GLY A 24 4.62 -12.94 -7.33
C GLY A 24 3.59 -13.27 -8.40
N ASP A 25 2.32 -13.48 -8.01
CA ASP A 25 1.21 -13.73 -8.95
C ASP A 25 0.91 -12.51 -9.82
N VAL A 26 1.16 -11.30 -9.29
CA VAL A 26 1.03 -10.04 -10.02
C VAL A 26 2.39 -9.36 -10.17
N LYS A 27 2.70 -8.96 -11.40
CA LYS A 27 3.95 -8.25 -11.70
C LYS A 27 3.93 -6.84 -11.13
N PRO A 28 5.02 -6.37 -10.49
CA PRO A 28 5.14 -4.99 -10.02
C PRO A 28 4.95 -3.97 -11.13
N GLY A 29 4.15 -2.93 -10.84
CA GLY A 29 4.11 -1.71 -11.62
C GLY A 29 5.31 -0.80 -11.33
N THR A 30 5.47 0.28 -12.08
CA THR A 30 6.58 1.24 -11.89
C THR A 30 6.25 2.38 -10.91
N ASN A 31 4.97 2.67 -10.70
CA ASN A 31 4.47 3.68 -9.76
C ASN A 31 3.27 3.07 -9.03
N VAL A 32 3.42 2.77 -7.75
CA VAL A 32 2.50 1.91 -7.00
C VAL A 32 2.10 2.57 -5.68
N LEU A 33 0.79 2.60 -5.43
CA LEU A 33 0.21 2.97 -4.15
C LEU A 33 -0.20 1.69 -3.42
N VAL A 34 0.34 1.47 -2.23
CA VAL A 34 -0.09 0.42 -1.30
C VAL A 34 -1.05 1.05 -0.30
N PHE A 35 -2.33 0.70 -0.38
CA PHE A 35 -3.29 1.11 0.62
C PHE A 35 -3.32 0.09 1.77
N ASP A 36 -2.94 0.52 2.97
CA ASP A 36 -2.85 -0.31 4.18
C ASP A 36 -3.93 0.07 5.19
N ASP A 37 -5.02 -0.70 5.16
CA ASP A 37 -6.14 -0.63 6.12
C ASP A 37 -6.02 -1.69 7.23
N ALA A 38 -5.02 -2.58 7.14
CA ALA A 38 -4.80 -3.66 8.11
C ALA A 38 -3.77 -3.27 9.17
N GLY A 39 -2.77 -2.48 8.80
CA GLY A 39 -1.71 -2.04 9.70
C GLY A 39 -0.71 -3.14 10.08
N ASP A 40 -0.70 -4.26 9.35
CA ASP A 40 0.10 -5.44 9.66
C ASP A 40 1.34 -5.61 8.77
N HIS A 41 2.00 -6.75 8.89
CA HIS A 41 3.20 -7.05 8.13
C HIS A 41 3.00 -7.08 6.61
N ALA A 42 1.81 -7.43 6.11
CA ALA A 42 1.58 -7.66 4.70
C ALA A 42 1.74 -6.36 3.89
N GLY A 43 1.26 -5.23 4.40
CA GLY A 43 1.42 -3.92 3.75
C GLY A 43 2.89 -3.54 3.59
N LEU A 44 3.68 -3.67 4.66
CA LEU A 44 5.11 -3.36 4.63
C LEU A 44 5.92 -4.32 3.74
N GLN A 45 5.60 -5.62 3.76
CA GLN A 45 6.28 -6.62 2.92
C GLN A 45 5.99 -6.40 1.43
N ALA A 46 4.74 -6.11 1.07
CA ALA A 46 4.39 -5.81 -0.31
C ALA A 46 5.11 -4.54 -0.78
N ALA A 47 5.12 -3.48 0.02
CA ALA A 47 5.84 -2.24 -0.30
C ALA A 47 7.35 -2.47 -0.48
N GLU A 48 7.98 -3.26 0.39
CA GLU A 48 9.39 -3.62 0.27
C GLU A 48 9.66 -4.45 -1.00
N CYS A 49 8.79 -5.42 -1.33
CA CYS A 49 8.89 -6.22 -2.56
C CYS A 49 8.83 -5.34 -3.81
N LEU A 50 7.84 -4.44 -3.88
CA LEU A 50 7.65 -3.50 -4.99
C LEU A 50 8.84 -2.55 -5.15
N ALA A 51 9.31 -1.98 -4.03
CA ALA A 51 10.41 -1.03 -4.05
C ALA A 51 11.74 -1.70 -4.45
N ASN A 52 12.00 -2.93 -3.99
CA ASN A 52 13.15 -3.72 -4.45
C ASN A 52 13.07 -4.10 -5.93
N ALA A 53 11.86 -4.21 -6.49
CA ALA A 53 11.66 -4.39 -7.93
C ALA A 53 11.85 -3.09 -8.74
N GLY A 54 12.19 -1.97 -8.09
CA GLY A 54 12.45 -0.68 -8.72
C GLY A 54 11.21 0.20 -8.91
N ALA A 55 10.08 -0.13 -8.28
CA ALA A 55 8.90 0.72 -8.31
C ALA A 55 9.08 1.97 -7.44
N LYS A 56 8.49 3.09 -7.85
CA LYS A 56 8.21 4.20 -6.95
C LYS A 56 7.01 3.83 -6.09
N VAL A 57 7.20 3.75 -4.78
CA VAL A 57 6.18 3.24 -3.85
C VAL A 57 5.74 4.30 -2.86
N GLU A 58 4.44 4.40 -2.68
CA GLU A 58 3.78 5.14 -1.60
C GLU A 58 2.92 4.18 -0.78
N ILE A 59 3.05 4.21 0.54
CA ILE A 59 2.17 3.51 1.47
C ILE A 59 1.19 4.53 2.05
N MET A 60 -0.10 4.30 1.88
CA MET A 60 -1.17 5.14 2.40
C MET A 60 -2.00 4.39 3.42
N THR A 61 -2.39 5.06 4.50
CA THR A 61 -3.25 4.49 5.53
C THR A 61 -4.17 5.56 6.10
N PRO A 62 -5.45 5.22 6.41
CA PRO A 62 -6.34 6.16 7.08
C PRO A 62 -5.94 6.36 8.55
N ASP A 63 -5.13 5.46 9.10
CA ASP A 63 -4.69 5.53 10.48
C ASP A 63 -3.74 6.70 10.73
N ARG A 64 -3.69 7.13 12.00
CA ARG A 64 -2.75 8.17 12.48
C ARG A 64 -1.29 7.73 12.45
N SER A 65 -1.02 6.43 12.28
CA SER A 65 0.31 5.83 12.24
C SER A 65 0.33 4.69 11.24
N PHE A 66 1.44 4.52 10.52
CA PHE A 66 1.64 3.35 9.65
C PHE A 66 1.91 2.09 10.48
N ALA A 67 1.44 0.95 9.97
CA ALA A 67 1.69 -0.38 10.52
C ALA A 67 1.55 -0.51 12.06
N PRO A 68 0.43 -0.05 12.67
CA PRO A 68 0.24 -0.08 14.13
C PRO A 68 0.33 -1.48 14.76
N GLU A 69 0.07 -2.53 13.99
CA GLU A 69 0.11 -3.93 14.47
C GLU A 69 1.53 -4.53 14.40
N VAL A 70 2.51 -3.82 13.82
CA VAL A 70 3.89 -4.28 13.72
C VAL A 70 4.69 -3.83 14.95
N MET A 71 5.09 -4.79 15.78
CA MET A 71 5.91 -4.53 16.96
C MET A 71 7.25 -3.87 16.61
N ALA A 72 7.75 -3.00 17.51
CA ALA A 72 8.94 -2.17 17.31
C ALA A 72 10.19 -2.96 16.87
N MET A 73 10.42 -4.16 17.40
CA MET A 73 11.58 -5.00 17.04
C MET A 73 11.55 -5.40 15.55
N ASN A 74 10.37 -5.62 14.99
CA ASN A 74 10.19 -5.94 13.58
C ASN A 74 10.07 -4.70 12.70
N LEU A 75 9.65 -3.56 13.27
CA LEU A 75 9.51 -2.31 12.53
C LEU A 75 10.86 -1.74 12.08
N VAL A 76 11.88 -1.82 12.93
CA VAL A 76 13.23 -1.29 12.65
C VAL A 76 13.83 -1.81 11.34
N PRO A 77 13.87 -3.13 11.06
CA PRO A 77 14.39 -3.62 9.78
C PRO A 77 13.57 -3.14 8.57
N TYR A 78 12.23 -3.08 8.64
CA TYR A 78 11.41 -2.51 7.56
C TYR A 78 11.79 -1.06 7.29
N MET A 79 11.85 -0.22 8.33
CA MET A 79 12.17 1.20 8.15
C MET A 79 13.56 1.40 7.55
N ARG A 80 14.56 0.63 7.99
CA ARG A 80 15.92 0.68 7.40
C ARG A 80 15.94 0.35 5.91
N SER A 81 15.04 -0.52 5.45
CA SER A 81 14.93 -0.93 4.06
C SER A 81 14.13 0.09 3.26
N LEU A 82 12.88 0.36 3.66
CA LEU A 82 11.94 1.24 2.98
C LEU A 82 12.48 2.68 2.85
N GLN A 83 13.17 3.20 3.86
CA GLN A 83 13.79 4.53 3.79
C GLN A 83 14.96 4.60 2.81
N LYS A 84 15.74 3.51 2.65
CA LYS A 84 16.81 3.46 1.64
C LYS A 84 16.27 3.36 0.22
N LEU A 85 15.06 2.80 0.08
CA LEU A 85 14.36 2.63 -1.18
C LEU A 85 13.44 3.81 -1.53
N ASP A 86 13.53 4.92 -0.78
CA ASP A 86 12.75 6.15 -1.01
C ASP A 86 11.22 5.94 -1.00
N VAL A 87 10.74 5.04 -0.13
CA VAL A 87 9.30 4.78 0.02
C VAL A 87 8.64 5.93 0.78
N THR A 88 7.54 6.46 0.22
CA THR A 88 6.73 7.53 0.82
C THR A 88 5.67 6.96 1.75
N PHE A 89 5.40 7.64 2.87
CA PHE A 89 4.33 7.27 3.81
C PHE A 89 3.32 8.41 3.94
N THR A 90 2.06 8.11 3.66
CA THR A 90 0.94 9.05 3.70
C THR A 90 -0.09 8.54 4.70
N VAL A 91 0.04 8.97 5.95
CA VAL A 91 -0.89 8.63 7.05
C VAL A 91 -2.08 9.58 7.05
N THR A 92 -3.17 9.21 7.74
CA THR A 92 -4.40 10.01 7.90
C THR A 92 -5.19 10.27 6.61
N PHE A 93 -4.92 9.53 5.54
CA PHE A 93 -5.63 9.63 4.26
C PHE A 93 -6.18 8.28 3.82
N ARG A 94 -7.37 8.30 3.20
CA ARG A 94 -8.07 7.10 2.74
C ARG A 94 -8.06 7.02 1.22
N LEU A 95 -7.83 5.82 0.69
CA LEU A 95 -8.13 5.53 -0.71
C LEU A 95 -9.64 5.29 -0.84
N GLU A 96 -10.35 6.20 -1.50
CA GLU A 96 -11.81 6.16 -1.61
C GLU A 96 -12.26 5.38 -2.84
N SER A 97 -11.61 5.62 -3.97
CA SER A 97 -11.89 4.95 -5.23
C SER A 97 -10.69 4.97 -6.17
N VAL A 98 -10.72 4.07 -7.14
CA VAL A 98 -9.72 4.00 -8.20
C VAL A 98 -10.43 4.04 -9.55
N GLU A 99 -9.93 4.86 -10.47
CA GLU A 99 -10.45 4.94 -11.82
C GLU A 99 -9.34 4.78 -12.85
N LYS A 100 -9.66 4.13 -13.97
CA LYS A 100 -8.72 4.02 -15.09
C LYS A 100 -8.73 5.29 -15.92
N ASN A 101 -7.57 5.89 -16.12
CA ASN A 101 -7.34 7.00 -17.04
C ASN A 101 -6.24 6.62 -18.03
N GLY A 102 -6.64 6.22 -19.24
CA GLY A 102 -5.72 5.71 -20.25
C GLY A 102 -5.01 4.44 -19.79
N ASN A 103 -3.69 4.49 -19.67
CA ASN A 103 -2.84 3.41 -19.19
C ASN A 103 -2.48 3.51 -17.70
N GLN A 104 -3.05 4.49 -16.99
CA GLN A 104 -2.79 4.73 -15.57
C GLN A 104 -4.06 4.50 -14.74
N LEU A 105 -3.84 4.27 -13.46
CA LEU A 105 -4.87 4.30 -12.44
C LEU A 105 -4.76 5.63 -11.69
N VAL A 106 -5.90 6.27 -11.47
CA VAL A 106 -6.03 7.49 -10.68
C VAL A 106 -6.69 7.11 -9.37
N ALA A 107 -5.97 7.31 -8.28
CA ALA A 107 -6.46 7.16 -6.92
C ALA A 107 -7.19 8.43 -6.49
N GLN A 108 -8.46 8.29 -6.10
CA GLN A 108 -9.18 9.34 -5.40
C GLN A 108 -8.92 9.20 -3.90
N VAL A 109 -8.35 10.25 -3.31
CA VAL A 109 -7.93 10.28 -1.91
C VAL A 109 -8.90 11.14 -1.11
N GLY A 110 -9.35 10.61 0.02
CA GLY A 110 -10.20 11.27 0.99
C GLY A 110 -9.53 11.39 2.37
N SER A 111 -10.26 11.98 3.31
CA SER A 111 -9.82 12.19 4.68
C SER A 111 -10.98 11.94 5.63
N ASP A 112 -10.74 11.13 6.67
CA ASP A 112 -11.70 10.92 7.76
C ASP A 112 -11.79 12.18 8.67
N TYR A 113 -10.95 13.20 8.42
CA TYR A 113 -10.86 14.44 9.19
C TYR A 113 -11.48 15.67 8.51
N GLY A 114 -11.92 15.55 7.24
CA GLY A 114 -12.51 16.64 6.45
C GLY A 114 -11.54 17.36 5.53
#